data_AF-A0A970P075-F1
#
_entry.id   AF-A0A970P075-F1
#
_cell.length_a   1.000
_cell.length_b   1.000
_cell.length_c   1.000
_cell.angle_alpha   90.00
_cell.angle_beta   90.00
_cell.angle_gamma   90.00
#
_symmetry.space_group_name_H-M   'P 1'
#
loop_
_entity.id
_entity.type
_entity.pdbx_description
1 polymer ?
#
loop_
_entity_poly.entity_id
_entity_poly.type
_entity_poly.pdbx_seq_one_letter_code
_entity_poly.pdbx_strand_id
1 'polypeptide(L)' 'MKILIVDDERAIRNSMKEILTDEGYEVDTAEDGAQALEWAD' A
#
# COMPACT_ATOMS: atom_id res chain seq x y z
N MET A 1 -9.92 8.80 -2.89
CA MET A 1 -9.12 8.75 -1.65
C MET A 1 -7.91 7.87 -1.95
N LYS A 2 -6.71 8.32 -1.61
CA LYS A 2 -5.46 7.56 -1.84
C LYS A 2 -4.99 6.93 -0.53
N ILE A 3 -4.58 5.67 -0.59
CA ILE A 3 -4.12 4.88 0.56
C ILE A 3 -2.72 4.34 0.26
N LEU A 4 -1.81 4.49 1.21
CA LEU A 4 -0.49 3.85 1.19
C LEU A 4 -0.45 2.76 2.27
N ILE A 5 -0.18 1.53 1.86
CA ILE A 5 0.03 0.39 2.77
C ILE A 5 1.53 0.20 2.95
N VAL A 6 2.00 0.18 4.20
CA VAL A 6 3.40 -0.10 4.55
C VAL A 6 3.45 -1.35 5.41
N ASP A 7 4.00 -2.42 4.87
CA ASP A 7 4.07 -3.73 5.53
C ASP A 7 5.19 -4.56 4.91
N ASP A 8 6.02 -5.20 5.74
CA ASP A 8 7.16 -6.01 5.30
C ASP A 8 6.74 -7.38 4.72
N GLU A 9 5.55 -7.86 5.09
CA GLU A 9 5.01 -9.11 4.58
C GLU A 9 4.29 -8.92 3.24
N ARG A 10 4.94 -9.33 2.15
CA ARG A 10 4.40 -9.24 0.78
C ARG A 10 2.99 -9.84 0.62
N ALA A 11 2.71 -10.96 1.29
CA ALA A 11 1.42 -11.64 1.16
C ALA A 11 0.26 -10.79 1.73
N ILE A 12 0.49 -10.16 2.89
CA ILE A 12 -0.48 -9.29 3.55
C ILE A 12 -0.68 -8.04 2.70
N ARG A 13 0.43 -7.39 2.30
CA ARG A 13 0.42 -6.17 1.49
C ARG A 13 -0.36 -6.33 0.18
N ASN A 14 -0.16 -7.45 -0.52
CA ASN A 14 -0.88 -7.74 -1.76
C ASN A 14 -2.38 -7.97 -1.52
N SER A 15 -2.72 -8.76 -0.48
CA SER A 15 -4.12 -9.04 -0.13
C SER A 15 -4.88 -7.76 0.22
N MET A 16 -4.27 -6.87 1.01
CA MET A 16 -4.86 -5.59 1.37
C MET A 16 -5.00 -4.65 0.17
N LYS A 17 -4.00 -4.64 -0.74
CA LYS A 17 -4.07 -3.86 -1.98
C LYS A 17 -5.26 -4.29 -2.84
N GLU A 18 -5.44 -5.59 -3.06
CA GLU A 18 -6.57 -6.11 -3.86
C GLU A 18 -7.91 -5.71 -3.23
N ILE A 19 -8.12 -5.99 -1.94
CA ILE A 19 -9.37 -5.67 -1.24
C ILE A 19 -9.71 -4.18 -1.36
N LEU A 20 -8.76 -3.29 -1.07
CA LEU A 20 -9.02 -1.85 -1.09
C LEU A 20 -9.17 -1.31 -2.52
N THR A 21 -8.48 -1.90 -3.50
CA THR A 21 -8.66 -1.53 -4.91
C THR A 21 -10.05 -1.93 -5.40
N ASP A 22 -10.53 -3.12 -5.02
CA ASP A 22 -11.87 -3.60 -5.37
C ASP A 22 -12.98 -2.71 -4.77
N GLU A 23 -12.74 -2.13 -3.59
CA GLU A 23 -13.62 -1.12 -2.97
C GLU A 23 -13.53 0.28 -3.62
N GLY A 24 -12.71 0.44 -4.67
CA GLY A 24 -12.59 1.66 -5.47
C GLY A 24 -11.58 2.68 -4.93
N TYR A 25 -10.67 2.28 -4.03
CA TYR A 25 -9.58 3.13 -3.58
C TYR A 25 -8.38 3.06 -4.55
N GLU A 26 -7.65 4.17 -4.63
CA GLU A 26 -6.32 4.18 -5.25
C GLU A 26 -5.31 3.77 -4.18
N VAL A 27 -4.62 2.64 -4.41
CA VAL A 27 -3.79 2.01 -3.39
C VAL A 27 -2.36 1.81 -3.89
N ASP A 28 -1.44 2.39 -3.14
CA ASP A 28 0.00 2.21 -3.30
C ASP A 28 0.56 1.40 -2.14
N THR A 29 1.71 0.78 -2.35
CA THR A 29 2.31 -0.16 -1.40
C THR A 29 3.79 0.09 -1.25
N ALA A 30 4.28 0.08 -0.01
CA ALA A 30 5.69 0.09 0.33
C ALA A 30 6.04 -1.11 1.21
N GLU A 31 7.23 -1.67 1.04
CA GLU A 31 7.73 -2.78 1.85
C GLU A 31 8.48 -2.34 3.10
N ASP A 32 8.89 -1.06 3.14
CA ASP A 32 9.54 -0.46 4.30
C ASP A 32 9.28 1.05 4.36
N GLY A 33 9.76 1.67 5.44
CA GLY A 33 9.60 3.11 5.66
C GLY A 33 10.39 3.99 4.69
N ALA A 34 11.51 3.52 4.15
CA ALA A 34 12.30 4.31 3.20
C ALA A 34 11.56 4.42 1.87
N GLN A 35 11.03 3.31 1.36
CA GLN A 35 10.17 3.31 0.18
C GLN A 35 8.88 4.10 0.43
N ALA A 36 8.28 4.01 1.63
CA ALA A 36 7.05 4.75 1.94
C ALA A 36 7.23 6.27 1.87
N LEU A 37 8.41 6.78 2.23
CA LEU A 37 8.72 8.22 2.18
C LEU A 37 8.72 8.76 0.74
N GLU A 38 9.06 7.94 -0.27
CA GLU A 38 9.01 8.37 -1.68
C GLU A 38 7.60 8.78 -2.15
N TRP A 39 6.55 8.36 -1.42
CA TRP A 39 5.15 8.67 -1.71
C TRP A 39 4.58 9.84 -0.90
N ALA A 40 5.32 10.29 0.12
CA ALA A 40 4.92 11.35 1.04
C ALA A 40 5.43 12.74 0.63
N ASP A 41 6.37 12.79 -0.33
CA ASP A 41 6.92 14.01 -0.95
C ASP A 41 6.12 14.45 -2.19
#